data_AF-A0A7C5MN09-F1
#
_entry.id   AF-A0A7C5MN09-F1
#
_cell.length_a   1.000
_cell.length_b   1.000
_cell.length_c   1.000
_cell.angle_alpha   90.00
_cell.angle_beta   90.00
_cell.angle_gamma   90.00
#
_symmetry.space_group_name_H-M   'P 1'
#
loop_
_entity.id
_entity.type
_entity.pdbx_description
1 polymer ?
#
loop_
_entity_poly.entity_id
_entity_poly.type
_entity_poly.pdbx_seq_one_letter_code
_entity_poly.pdbx_strand_id
1 'polypeptide(L)' 'MAKNNNNNTESFEQQLWKAADKLRKNIDAAEYKHVVLGLIFLRYISDAFENLYEKLKKGEGEYSGADPEDIDEYKAENVF' A
#
# COMPACT_ATOMS: atom_id res chain seq x y z
N MET A 1 37.75 -8.43 -24.44
CA MET A 1 36.31 -8.15 -24.69
C MET A 1 35.62 -8.14 -23.35
N ALA A 2 35.31 -6.95 -22.82
CA ALA A 2 34.62 -6.81 -21.53
C ALA A 2 33.14 -7.21 -21.71
N LYS A 3 32.70 -8.18 -20.90
CA LYS A 3 31.32 -8.66 -20.89
C LYS A 3 30.52 -7.66 -20.05
N ASN A 4 29.76 -6.78 -20.70
CA ASN A 4 28.83 -5.87 -20.02
C ASN A 4 27.71 -6.71 -19.39
N ASN A 5 27.84 -7.03 -18.12
CA ASN A 5 26.73 -7.54 -17.31
C ASN A 5 25.82 -6.37 -16.97
N ASN A 6 24.95 -6.00 -17.91
CA ASN A 6 23.80 -5.14 -17.64
C ASN A 6 22.80 -5.97 -16.82
N ASN A 7 23.02 -6.06 -15.51
CA ASN A 7 22.01 -6.50 -14.56
C ASN A 7 20.94 -5.40 -14.49
N ASN A 8 20.14 -5.32 -15.54
CA ASN A 8 19.04 -4.38 -15.67
C ASN A 8 17.87 -4.93 -14.84
N THR A 9 18.03 -4.94 -13.52
CA THR A 9 16.93 -5.19 -12.60
C THR A 9 15.93 -4.08 -12.81
N GLU A 10 14.84 -4.36 -13.53
CA GLU A 10 13.76 -3.40 -13.75
C GLU A 10 13.35 -2.80 -12.42
N SER A 11 13.18 -1.47 -12.39
CA SER A 11 12.72 -0.76 -11.20
C SER A 11 11.36 -1.31 -10.75
N PHE A 12 11.08 -1.21 -9.45
CA PHE A 12 9.83 -1.71 -8.87
C PHE A 12 8.60 -1.07 -9.55
N GLU A 13 8.69 0.22 -9.88
CA GLU A 13 7.67 0.97 -10.60
C GLU A 13 7.44 0.42 -12.01
N GLN A 14 8.51 0.06 -12.72
CA GLN A 14 8.40 -0.56 -14.06
C GLN A 14 7.74 -1.93 -13.99
N GLN A 15 8.05 -2.72 -12.95
CA GLN A 15 7.42 -4.03 -12.75
C GLN A 15 5.93 -3.90 -12.44
N LEU A 16 5.56 -2.97 -11.54
CA LEU A 16 4.16 -2.67 -11.22
C LEU A 16 3.40 -2.17 -12.44
N TRP A 17 3.99 -1.26 -13.22
CA TRP A 17 3.39 -0.73 -14.44
C TRP A 17 3.08 -1.84 -15.45
N LYS A 18 4.03 -2.74 -15.69
CA LYS A 18 3.85 -3.88 -16.60
C LYS A 18 2.79 -4.85 -16.09
N ALA A 19 2.76 -5.13 -14.78
CA ALA A 19 1.74 -5.98 -14.17
C ALA A 19 0.34 -5.36 -14.34
N ALA A 20 0.20 -4.05 -14.09
CA ALA A 20 -1.05 -3.32 -14.25
C ALA A 20 -1.51 -3.31 -15.72
N ASP A 21 -0.62 -3.07 -16.68
CA ASP A 21 -0.97 -3.06 -18.11
C ASP A 21 -1.40 -4.45 -18.60
N LYS A 22 -0.75 -5.53 -18.11
CA LYS A 22 -1.18 -6.91 -18.40
C LYS A 22 -2.58 -7.22 -17.89
N LEU A 23 -2.99 -6.62 -16.77
CA LEU A 23 -4.32 -6.81 -16.17
C LEU A 23 -5.41 -5.92 -16.79
N ARG A 24 -5.03 -4.80 -17.42
CA ARG A 24 -5.94 -3.84 -18.05
C ARG A 24 -6.79 -4.43 -19.19
N LYS A 25 -6.27 -5.44 -19.90
CA LYS A 25 -6.90 -6.06 -21.09
C LYS A 25 -7.41 -4.99 -22.08
N ASN A 26 -8.72 -4.89 -22.28
CA ASN A 26 -9.37 -4.02 -23.27
C ASN A 26 -9.95 -2.73 -22.65
N ILE A 27 -9.69 -2.43 -21.37
CA ILE A 27 -10.19 -1.22 -20.72
C ILE A 27 -9.29 -0.05 -21.11
N ASP A 28 -9.88 1.11 -21.44
CA ASP A 28 -9.10 2.30 -21.75
C ASP A 28 -8.28 2.76 -20.53
N ALA A 29 -7.10 3.35 -20.77
CA ALA A 29 -6.23 3.80 -19.69
C ALA A 29 -6.90 4.88 -18.81
N ALA A 30 -7.74 5.74 -19.39
CA ALA A 30 -8.45 6.78 -18.64
C ALA A 30 -9.49 6.20 -17.67
N GLU A 31 -10.03 5.01 -17.96
CA GLU A 31 -10.97 4.31 -17.09
C GLU A 31 -10.23 3.41 -16.09
N TYR A 32 -9.21 2.68 -16.56
CA TYR A 32 -8.45 1.74 -15.74
C TYR A 32 -7.65 2.43 -14.62
N LYS A 33 -7.27 3.71 -14.80
CA LYS A 33 -6.61 4.49 -13.74
C LYS A 33 -7.42 4.52 -12.46
N HIS A 34 -8.76 4.56 -12.53
CA HIS A 34 -9.60 4.61 -11.33
C HIS A 34 -9.56 3.29 -10.56
N VAL A 35 -9.46 2.16 -11.27
CA VAL A 35 -9.31 0.84 -10.66
C VAL A 35 -7.95 0.73 -9.98
N VAL A 36 -6.87 1.02 -10.70
CA VAL A 36 -5.50 0.87 -10.16
C VAL A 36 -5.25 1.84 -9.02
N LEU A 37 -5.62 3.12 -9.17
CA LEU A 37 -5.47 4.11 -8.10
C LEU A 37 -6.37 3.77 -6.90
N GLY A 38 -7.58 3.26 -7.14
CA GLY A 38 -8.46 2.79 -6.08
C GLY A 38 -7.86 1.61 -5.29
N LEU A 39 -7.21 0.67 -5.97
CA LEU A 39 -6.54 -0.47 -5.32
C LEU A 39 -5.29 -0.04 -4.54
N ILE A 40 -4.50 0.88 -5.07
CA ILE A 40 -3.33 1.45 -4.37
C ILE A 40 -3.79 2.21 -3.12
N PHE A 41 -4.85 3.00 -3.26
CA PHE A 41 -5.43 3.74 -2.14
C PHE A 41 -5.99 2.81 -1.06
N LEU A 42 -6.76 1.79 -1.45
CA LEU A 42 -7.27 0.80 -0.50
C LEU A 42 -6.13 0.08 0.21
N ARG A 43 -5.09 -0.32 -0.52
CA ARG A 43 -3.89 -0.94 0.06
C ARG A 43 -3.23 -0.02 1.08
N TYR A 44 -3.05 1.25 0.74
CA TYR A 44 -2.46 2.24 1.63
C TYR A 44 -3.25 2.40 2.93
N ILE A 45 -4.58 2.51 2.83
CA ILE A 45 -5.46 2.58 4.00
C ILE A 45 -5.35 1.30 4.83
N SER A 46 -5.47 0.13 4.20
CA SER A 46 -5.35 -1.15 4.91
C SER A 46 -4.02 -1.27 5.66
N ASP A 47 -2.91 -0.88 5.01
CA ASP A 47 -1.60 -0.89 5.66
C ASP A 47 -1.54 0.13 6.83
N ALA A 48 -2.13 1.32 6.70
CA ALA A 48 -2.17 2.31 7.78
C ALA A 48 -2.96 1.81 9.00
N PHE A 49 -4.15 1.24 8.77
CA PHE A 49 -4.98 0.65 9.81
C PHE A 49 -4.30 -0.55 10.48
N GLU A 50 -3.73 -1.48 9.70
CA GLU A 50 -3.06 -2.67 10.23
C GLU A 50 -1.83 -2.28 11.07
N ASN A 51 -1.06 -1.29 10.61
CA ASN A 51 0.09 -0.78 11.37
C ASN A 51 -0.32 -0.14 12.70
N LEU A 52 -1.42 0.60 12.74
CA LEU A 52 -1.92 1.20 13.98
C LEU A 52 -2.53 0.15 14.89
N TYR A 53 -3.36 -0.75 14.36
CA TYR A 53 -3.93 -1.88 15.10
C TYR A 53 -2.86 -2.68 15.85
N GLU A 54 -1.75 -3.02 15.18
CA GLU A 54 -0.65 -3.77 15.80
C GLU A 54 0.09 -2.96 16.87
N LYS A 55 0.12 -1.61 16.80
CA LYS A 55 0.65 -0.77 17.88
C LYS A 55 -0.29 -0.74 19.08
N LEU A 56 -1.59 -0.52 18.85
CA LEU A 56 -2.62 -0.50 19.88
C LEU A 56 -2.66 -1.84 20.63
N LYS A 57 -2.63 -2.94 19.88
CA LYS A 57 -2.63 -4.31 20.41
C LYS A 57 -1.39 -4.63 21.26
N LYS A 58 -0.21 -4.09 20.91
CA LYS A 58 1.00 -4.23 21.74
C LYS A 58 0.86 -3.50 23.06
N GLY A 59 0.13 -2.40 23.10
CA GLY A 59 -0.17 -1.68 24.33
C GLY A 59 1.06 -1.13 25.05
N GLU A 60 2.11 -0.80 24.29
CA GLU A 60 3.38 -0.30 24.83
C GLU A 60 3.44 1.24 24.74
N GLY A 61 4.01 1.88 25.76
CA GLY A 61 4.20 3.33 25.78
C GLY A 61 2.89 4.12 25.82
N GLU A 62 2.70 5.01 24.85
CA GLU A 62 1.53 5.90 24.73
C GLU A 62 0.22 5.14 24.46
N TYR A 63 0.32 3.89 23.98
CA TYR A 63 -0.84 3.03 23.69
C TYR A 63 -1.18 2.09 24.86
N SER A 64 -0.61 2.30 26.05
CA SER A 64 -0.89 1.45 27.21
C SER A 64 -2.34 1.59 27.67
N GLY A 65 -3.10 0.51 27.55
CA GLY A 65 -4.53 0.49 27.85
C GLY A 65 -5.43 0.97 26.71
N ALA A 66 -4.85 1.23 25.53
CA ALA A 66 -5.63 1.54 24.33
C ALA A 66 -6.43 0.31 23.85
N ASP A 67 -7.59 0.56 23.25
CA ASP A 67 -8.44 -0.49 22.68
C ASP A 67 -8.29 -0.52 21.16
N PRO A 68 -7.71 -1.58 20.57
CA PRO A 68 -7.55 -1.69 19.12
C PRO A 68 -8.87 -1.77 18.34
N GLU A 69 -10.01 -1.99 19.00
CA GLU A 69 -11.34 -1.97 18.38
C GLU A 69 -12.06 -0.62 18.55
N ASP A 70 -11.48 0.34 19.29
CA ASP A 70 -12.05 1.68 19.46
C ASP A 70 -11.69 2.58 18.28
N ILE A 71 -12.72 3.10 17.60
CA ILE A 71 -12.61 3.99 16.45
C ILE A 71 -11.90 5.30 16.82
N ASP A 72 -12.07 5.79 18.05
CA ASP A 72 -11.50 7.07 18.46
C ASP A 72 -9.96 7.03 18.57
N GLU A 73 -9.37 5.84 18.80
CA GLU A 73 -7.91 5.63 18.75
C GLU A 73 -7.35 5.83 17.33
N TYR A 74 -8.09 5.40 16.30
CA TYR A 74 -7.70 5.60 14.90
C TYR A 74 -7.86 7.07 14.47
N LYS A 75 -8.92 7.74 14.94
CA LYS A 75 -9.13 9.17 14.66
C LYS A 75 -8.04 10.03 15.29
N ALA A 76 -7.58 9.70 16.50
CA ALA A 76 -6.52 10.43 17.18
C ALA A 76 -5.23 10.47 16.34
N GLU A 77 -4.94 9.39 15.62
CA GLU A 77 -3.78 9.24 14.74
C GLU A 77 -4.06 9.64 13.27
N ASN A 78 -5.23 10.22 12.98
CA ASN A 78 -5.68 10.59 11.64
C ASN A 78 -5.71 9.42 10.63
N VAL A 79 -6.05 8.21 11.10
CA VAL A 79 -6.24 7.02 10.28
C VAL A 79 -7.74 6.85 9.99
N PHE A 80 -8.16 7.03 8.73
CA PHE A 80 -9.57 6.98 8.27
C PHE A 80 -9.72 6.44 6.84
#